data_AF-A0A7V2U0M5-F1
#
_entry.id   AF-A0A7V2U0M5-F1
#
_cell.length_a   1.000
_cell.length_b   1.000
_cell.length_c   1.000
_cell.angle_alpha   90.00
_cell.angle_beta   90.00
_cell.angle_gamma   90.00
#
_symmetry.space_group_name_H-M   'P 1'
#
loop_
_entity.id
_entity.type
_entity.pdbx_description
1 polymer ?
#
loop_
_entity_poly.entity_id
_entity_poly.type
_entity_poly.pdbx_seq_one_letter_code
_entity_poly.pdbx_strand_id
1 'polypeptide(L)'
;RACATRIPWRYPLVEAVTGFLALLLFWKFGLTPAFFAHFAFTAALVVITFIDLDHRIIPDVISLPGIVIGFGLSFLLPEPSWGESLTGILVGGGSLYLVAVGYEALTKREGMGGGDVKLLAMIGAWLGWKAVLFTLFAASLSGTLIGGGAMVLQKQGRHYAIPFGPFLALGALAYVFFGTQLIDWYLALGRP
;
A
#
# COMPACT_ATOMS: atom_id res chain seq x y z
N ARG A 1 20.96 -20.31 -22.79
CA ARG A 1 21.93 -19.48 -22.01
C ARG A 1 22.65 -18.45 -22.90
N ALA A 2 22.01 -17.96 -23.97
CA ALA A 2 22.64 -17.16 -25.02
C ALA A 2 21.79 -15.91 -25.33
N CYS A 3 21.42 -15.16 -24.30
CA CYS A 3 20.86 -13.83 -24.50
C CYS A 3 21.87 -12.81 -23.97
N ALA A 4 22.54 -12.11 -24.89
CA ALA A 4 23.45 -11.02 -24.62
C ALA A 4 22.71 -9.70 -24.36
N THR A 5 21.54 -9.78 -23.73
CA THR A 5 20.76 -8.61 -23.34
C THR A 5 21.24 -8.17 -21.96
N ARG A 6 21.65 -6.89 -21.83
CA ARG A 6 21.92 -6.30 -20.53
C ARG A 6 20.66 -6.39 -19.68
N ILE A 7 20.78 -7.04 -18.52
CA ILE A 7 19.72 -7.02 -17.52
C ILE A 7 19.54 -5.54 -17.12
N PRO A 8 18.33 -4.96 -17.29
CA PRO A 8 18.08 -3.59 -16.87
C PRO A 8 18.33 -3.48 -15.38
N TRP A 9 19.00 -2.42 -14.90
CA TRP A 9 19.32 -2.19 -13.48
C TRP A 9 18.11 -2.26 -12.53
N ARG A 10 16.91 -2.13 -13.08
CA ARG A 10 15.65 -2.28 -12.37
C ARG A 10 15.43 -3.68 -11.79
N TYR A 11 15.78 -4.74 -12.52
CA TYR A 11 15.62 -6.12 -12.05
C TYR A 11 16.43 -6.40 -10.78
N PRO A 12 17.76 -6.14 -10.74
CA PRO A 12 18.52 -6.34 -9.52
C PRO A 12 18.07 -5.40 -8.39
N LEU A 13 17.57 -4.19 -8.70
CA LEU A 13 17.01 -3.31 -7.68
C LEU A 13 15.72 -3.87 -7.06
N VAL A 14 14.77 -4.34 -7.87
CA VAL A 14 13.51 -4.95 -7.40
C VAL A 14 13.83 -6.18 -6.57
N GLU A 15 14.71 -7.06 -7.06
CA GLU A 15 15.14 -8.26 -6.33
C GLU A 15 15.84 -7.91 -5.00
N ALA A 16 16.71 -6.90 -4.99
CA ALA A 16 17.39 -6.45 -3.77
C ALA A 16 16.40 -5.87 -2.75
N VAL A 17 15.44 -5.05 -3.20
CA VAL A 17 14.40 -4.48 -2.32
C VAL A 17 13.50 -5.59 -1.77
N THR A 18 13.03 -6.50 -2.62
CA THR A 18 12.20 -7.63 -2.18
C THR A 18 12.97 -8.55 -1.24
N GLY A 19 14.24 -8.85 -1.51
CA GLY A 19 15.10 -9.65 -0.65
C GLY A 19 15.34 -9.00 0.71
N PHE A 20 15.60 -7.68 0.73
CA PHE A 20 15.75 -6.92 1.96
C PHE A 20 14.46 -6.91 2.79
N LEU A 21 13.31 -6.65 2.18
CA LEU A 21 12.02 -6.68 2.85
C LEU A 21 11.69 -8.09 3.36
N ALA A 22 12.03 -9.14 2.63
CA ALA A 22 11.89 -10.52 3.07
C ALA A 22 12.71 -10.81 4.34
N LEU A 23 13.96 -10.33 4.40
CA LEU A 23 14.80 -10.45 5.59
C LEU A 23 14.18 -9.74 6.80
N LEU A 24 13.67 -8.52 6.62
CA LEU A 24 12.99 -7.78 7.69
C LEU A 24 11.72 -8.49 8.17
N LEU A 25 10.92 -9.03 7.25
CA LEU A 25 9.74 -9.82 7.60
C LEU A 25 10.12 -11.12 8.33
N PHE A 26 11.19 -11.77 7.91
CA PHE A 26 11.70 -12.97 8.57
C PHE A 26 12.15 -12.66 10.00
N TRP A 27 12.82 -11.54 10.22
CA TRP A 27 13.20 -11.08 11.56
C TRP A 27 11.99 -10.77 12.45
N LYS A 28 10.90 -10.24 11.87
CA LYS A 28 9.69 -9.88 12.62
C LYS A 28 8.78 -11.07 12.92
N PHE A 29 8.51 -11.93 11.94
CA PHE A 29 7.49 -12.99 12.01
C PHE A 29 8.06 -14.41 12.11
N GLY A 30 9.36 -14.60 11.87
CA GLY A 30 9.98 -15.93 11.78
C GLY A 30 9.45 -16.77 10.61
N LEU A 31 9.72 -18.09 10.62
CA LEU A 31 9.14 -19.04 9.66
C LEU A 31 7.72 -19.45 10.08
N THR A 32 6.77 -18.53 9.97
CA THR A 32 5.35 -18.75 10.30
C THR A 32 4.46 -18.61 9.06
N PRO A 33 3.22 -19.13 9.05
CA PRO A 33 2.27 -18.87 7.97
C PRO A 33 2.02 -17.37 7.74
N ALA A 34 2.07 -16.57 8.81
CA ALA A 34 1.98 -15.12 8.74
C ALA A 34 3.13 -14.50 7.93
N PHE A 35 4.36 -15.03 8.05
CA PHE A 35 5.48 -14.57 7.22
C PHE A 35 5.20 -14.75 5.73
N PHE A 36 4.73 -15.93 5.31
CA PHE A 36 4.44 -16.19 3.89
C PHE A 36 3.34 -15.27 3.35
N ALA A 37 2.29 -15.02 4.15
CA ALA A 37 1.23 -14.08 3.81
C ALA A 37 1.78 -12.65 3.63
N HIS A 38 2.49 -12.12 4.64
CA HIS A 38 3.06 -10.77 4.59
C HIS A 38 4.13 -10.62 3.50
N PHE A 39 4.87 -11.68 3.21
CA PHE A 39 5.84 -11.70 2.11
C PHE A 39 5.14 -11.61 0.75
N ALA A 40 4.09 -12.40 0.52
CA ALA A 40 3.30 -12.33 -0.72
C ALA A 40 2.67 -10.95 -0.91
N PHE A 41 2.09 -10.38 0.15
CA PHE A 41 1.54 -9.03 0.15
C PHE A 41 2.61 -7.96 -0.15
N THR A 42 3.75 -8.04 0.53
CA THR A 42 4.85 -7.08 0.34
C THR A 42 5.44 -7.18 -1.06
N ALA A 43 5.61 -8.40 -1.60
CA ALA A 43 6.05 -8.60 -2.96
C ALA A 43 5.06 -7.99 -3.97
N ALA A 44 3.76 -8.16 -3.76
CA ALA A 44 2.73 -7.53 -4.58
C ALA A 44 2.81 -5.99 -4.51
N LEU A 45 2.98 -5.40 -3.32
CA LEU A 45 3.15 -3.96 -3.15
C LEU A 45 4.40 -3.43 -3.86
N VAL A 46 5.52 -4.14 -3.80
CA VAL A 46 6.75 -3.77 -4.51
C VAL A 46 6.48 -3.74 -6.02
N VAL A 47 5.90 -4.80 -6.56
CA VAL A 47 5.57 -4.88 -8.00
C VAL A 47 4.63 -3.74 -8.42
N ILE A 48 3.55 -3.51 -7.66
CA ILE A 48 2.60 -2.42 -7.92
C ILE A 48 3.31 -1.06 -7.87
N THR A 49 4.19 -0.84 -6.89
CA THR A 49 4.94 0.42 -6.74
C THR A 49 5.79 0.71 -7.98
N PHE A 50 6.53 -0.28 -8.47
CA PHE A 50 7.37 -0.10 -9.66
C PHE A 50 6.55 0.10 -10.94
N ILE A 51 5.41 -0.60 -11.08
CA ILE A 51 4.50 -0.40 -12.22
C ILE A 51 3.87 1.00 -12.15
N ASP A 52 3.47 1.46 -10.97
CA ASP A 52 2.84 2.77 -10.80
C ASP A 52 3.84 3.91 -11.03
N LEU A 53 5.10 3.75 -10.63
CA LEU A 53 6.15 4.73 -10.93
C LEU A 53 6.42 4.88 -12.44
N ASP A 54 6.33 3.79 -13.20
CA ASP A 54 6.57 3.82 -14.64
C ASP A 54 5.35 4.26 -15.44
N HIS A 55 4.20 3.66 -15.14
CA HIS A 55 3.00 3.70 -15.97
C HIS A 55 1.85 4.47 -15.32
N ARG A 56 1.96 4.82 -14.03
CA ARG A 56 0.91 5.50 -13.25
C ARG A 56 -0.43 4.75 -13.27
N ILE A 57 -0.34 3.43 -13.28
CA ILE A 57 -1.49 2.52 -13.31
C ILE A 57 -1.26 1.44 -12.26
N ILE A 58 -2.29 1.17 -11.47
CA ILE A 58 -2.32 0.02 -10.56
C ILE A 58 -3.01 -1.15 -11.28
N PRO A 59 -2.31 -2.26 -11.52
CA PRO A 59 -2.84 -3.36 -12.32
C PRO A 59 -3.93 -4.13 -11.58
N ASP A 60 -5.11 -4.22 -12.21
CA ASP A 60 -6.26 -4.99 -11.71
C ASP A 60 -5.95 -6.47 -11.52
N VAL A 61 -5.03 -7.01 -12.33
CA VAL A 61 -4.56 -8.40 -12.26
C VAL A 61 -3.85 -8.69 -10.94
N ILE A 62 -3.34 -7.67 -10.24
CA ILE A 62 -2.71 -7.84 -8.92
C ILE A 62 -3.66 -7.40 -7.81
N SER A 63 -4.32 -6.24 -7.96
CA SER A 63 -5.13 -5.66 -6.89
C SER A 63 -6.41 -6.45 -6.61
N LEU A 64 -7.16 -6.88 -7.63
CA LEU A 64 -8.42 -7.62 -7.43
C LEU A 64 -8.19 -9.01 -6.84
N PRO A 65 -7.29 -9.86 -7.38
CA PRO A 65 -6.95 -11.12 -6.73
C PRO A 65 -6.34 -10.90 -5.35
N GLY A 66 -5.56 -9.83 -5.17
CA GLY A 66 -5.01 -9.45 -3.88
C GLY A 66 -6.10 -9.24 -2.82
N ILE A 67 -7.19 -8.53 -3.13
CA ILE A 67 -8.32 -8.36 -2.21
C ILE A 67 -8.93 -9.71 -1.83
N VAL A 68 -9.18 -10.56 -2.82
CA VAL A 68 -9.79 -11.89 -2.60
C VAL A 68 -8.89 -12.78 -1.74
N ILE A 69 -7.58 -12.80 -2.02
CA ILE A 69 -6.61 -13.58 -1.25
C ILE A 69 -6.50 -13.05 0.17
N GLY A 70 -6.41 -11.72 0.36
CA GLY A 70 -6.34 -11.11 1.70
C GLY A 70 -7.57 -11.43 2.53
N PHE A 71 -8.76 -11.31 1.94
CA PHE A 71 -10.01 -11.70 2.58
C PHE A 71 -10.07 -13.20 2.88
N GLY A 72 -9.65 -14.06 1.95
CA GLY A 72 -9.59 -15.51 2.17
C GLY A 72 -8.64 -15.90 3.30
N LEU A 73 -7.49 -15.24 3.39
CA LEU A 73 -6.51 -15.46 4.46
C LEU A 73 -7.02 -15.03 5.84
N SER A 74 -7.96 -14.09 5.92
CA SER A 74 -8.59 -13.68 7.20
C SER A 74 -9.41 -14.80 7.88
N PHE A 75 -9.73 -15.86 7.16
CA PHE A 75 -10.35 -17.06 7.73
C PHE A 75 -9.33 -18.10 8.21
N LEU A 76 -8.10 -18.03 7.71
CA LEU A 76 -7.03 -19.00 7.98
C LEU A 76 -6.03 -18.47 9.03
N LEU A 77 -5.82 -17.16 9.06
CA LEU A 77 -4.92 -16.48 9.98
C LEU A 77 -5.71 -15.85 11.14
N PRO A 78 -5.15 -15.83 12.36
CA PRO A 78 -5.84 -15.23 13.51
C PRO A 78 -6.04 -13.70 13.38
N GLU A 79 -5.12 -13.04 12.68
CA GLU A 79 -5.03 -11.58 12.57
C GLU A 79 -4.75 -11.21 11.10
N PRO A 80 -5.55 -10.35 10.46
CA PRO A 80 -6.79 -9.74 10.94
C PRO A 80 -7.99 -10.70 10.88
N SER A 81 -8.97 -10.51 11.76
CA SER A 81 -10.24 -11.27 11.70
C SER A 81 -11.01 -10.99 10.41
N TRP A 82 -11.88 -11.91 9.99
CA TRP A 82 -12.73 -11.73 8.79
C TRP A 82 -13.57 -10.44 8.84
N GLY A 83 -14.04 -10.04 10.03
CA GLY A 83 -14.78 -8.80 10.23
C GLY A 83 -13.89 -7.56 10.05
N GLU A 84 -12.66 -7.59 10.57
CA GLU A 84 -11.69 -6.52 10.37
C GLU A 84 -11.21 -6.42 8.91
N SER A 85 -11.08 -7.55 8.22
CA SER A 85 -10.74 -7.59 6.79
C SER A 85 -11.88 -7.04 5.93
N LEU A 86 -13.13 -7.47 6.17
CA LEU A 86 -14.30 -6.95 5.45
C LEU A 86 -14.48 -5.44 5.66
N THR A 87 -14.41 -5.00 6.92
CA THR A 87 -14.45 -3.57 7.23
C THR A 87 -13.25 -2.83 6.66
N GLY A 88 -12.08 -3.45 6.60
CA GLY A 88 -10.90 -2.90 5.93
C GLY A 88 -11.13 -2.69 4.44
N ILE A 89 -11.74 -3.64 3.73
CA ILE A 89 -12.09 -3.50 2.31
C ILE A 89 -13.09 -2.36 2.12
N LEU A 90 -14.16 -2.35 2.92
CA LEU A 90 -15.23 -1.36 2.81
C LEU A 90 -14.76 0.05 3.16
N VAL A 91 -13.98 0.20 4.24
CA VAL A 91 -13.42 1.49 4.66
C VAL A 91 -12.32 1.91 3.69
N GLY A 92 -11.44 1.00 3.26
CA GLY A 92 -10.37 1.30 2.30
C GLY A 92 -10.90 1.72 0.94
N GLY A 93 -11.65 0.85 0.27
CA GLY A 93 -12.24 1.18 -1.01
C GLY A 93 -13.29 2.28 -0.90
N GLY A 94 -14.18 2.20 0.08
CA GLY A 94 -15.27 3.16 0.25
C GLY A 94 -14.80 4.56 0.58
N SER A 95 -13.79 4.75 1.43
CA SER A 95 -13.31 6.11 1.78
C SER A 95 -12.79 6.87 0.57
N LEU A 96 -11.86 6.26 -0.17
CA LEU A 96 -11.29 6.87 -1.37
C LEU A 96 -12.32 7.00 -2.50
N TYR A 97 -13.20 6.00 -2.67
CA TYR A 97 -14.27 6.10 -3.65
C TYR A 97 -15.25 7.25 -3.35
N LEU A 98 -15.63 7.44 -2.08
CA LEU A 98 -16.48 8.56 -1.67
C LEU A 98 -15.82 9.91 -1.92
N VAL A 99 -14.51 10.03 -1.65
CA VAL A 99 -13.74 11.24 -1.97
C VAL A 99 -13.71 11.47 -3.49
N ALA A 100 -13.48 10.42 -4.29
CA ALA A 100 -13.45 10.50 -5.74
C ALA A 100 -14.78 10.99 -6.32
N VAL A 101 -15.89 10.36 -5.93
CA VAL A 101 -17.25 10.73 -6.39
C VAL A 101 -17.64 12.12 -5.89
N GLY A 102 -17.34 12.45 -4.63
CA GLY A 102 -17.64 13.78 -4.08
C GLY A 102 -16.86 14.89 -4.80
N TYR A 103 -15.59 14.64 -5.11
CA TYR A 103 -14.78 15.57 -5.89
C TYR A 103 -15.28 15.70 -7.32
N GLU A 104 -15.62 14.60 -7.98
CA GLU A 104 -16.17 14.58 -9.34
C GLU A 104 -17.50 15.34 -9.40
N ALA A 105 -18.40 15.14 -8.44
CA ALA A 105 -19.67 15.84 -8.36
C ALA A 105 -19.49 17.36 -8.22
N LEU A 106 -18.48 17.81 -7.46
CA LEU A 106 -18.20 19.23 -7.24
C LEU A 106 -17.44 19.90 -8.39
N THR A 107 -16.47 19.21 -8.97
CA THR A 107 -15.53 19.79 -9.95
C THR A 107 -15.80 19.37 -11.40
N LYS A 108 -16.69 18.39 -11.62
CA LYS A 108 -16.96 17.74 -12.92
C LYS A 108 -15.70 17.22 -13.62
N ARG A 109 -14.67 16.88 -12.83
CA ARG A 109 -13.39 16.35 -13.29
C ARG A 109 -13.10 15.07 -12.54
N GLU A 110 -12.58 14.08 -13.25
CA GLU A 110 -12.05 12.87 -12.62
C GLU A 110 -10.89 13.26 -11.70
N GLY A 111 -11.12 13.15 -10.39
CA GLY A 111 -10.19 13.65 -9.38
C GLY A 111 -9.14 12.66 -8.95
N MET A 112 -9.50 11.37 -8.87
CA MET A 112 -8.69 10.36 -8.21
C MET A 112 -8.74 9.03 -8.98
N GLY A 113 -7.60 8.39 -9.14
CA GLY A 113 -7.48 7.16 -9.92
C GLY A 113 -8.21 6.00 -9.26
N GLY A 114 -9.06 5.30 -10.03
CA GLY A 114 -9.71 4.07 -9.55
C GLY A 114 -8.73 2.97 -9.13
N GLY A 115 -7.47 3.05 -9.57
CA GLY A 115 -6.39 2.18 -9.09
C GLY A 115 -6.08 2.34 -7.60
N ASP A 116 -6.00 3.58 -7.10
CA ASP A 116 -5.67 3.86 -5.69
C ASP A 116 -6.75 3.34 -4.75
N VAL A 117 -8.02 3.43 -5.18
CA VAL A 117 -9.18 2.84 -4.48
C VAL A 117 -8.99 1.34 -4.30
N LYS A 118 -8.64 0.63 -5.38
CA LYS A 118 -8.44 -0.83 -5.35
C LYS A 118 -7.23 -1.22 -4.51
N LEU A 119 -6.15 -0.45 -4.60
CA LEU A 119 -4.95 -0.69 -3.79
C LEU A 119 -5.24 -0.53 -2.30
N LEU A 120 -5.96 0.54 -1.90
CA LEU A 120 -6.30 0.73 -0.49
C LEU A 120 -7.32 -0.30 0.01
N ALA A 121 -8.28 -0.71 -0.83
CA ALA A 121 -9.16 -1.84 -0.52
C ALA A 121 -8.36 -3.13 -0.31
N MET A 122 -7.34 -3.39 -1.14
CA MET A 122 -6.42 -4.51 -0.97
C MET A 122 -5.66 -4.39 0.36
N ILE A 123 -5.07 -3.23 0.66
CA ILE A 123 -4.38 -3.01 1.94
C ILE A 123 -5.32 -3.28 3.13
N GLY A 124 -6.56 -2.82 3.05
CA GLY A 124 -7.59 -3.10 4.05
C GLY A 124 -7.97 -4.57 4.18
N ALA A 125 -7.99 -5.32 3.09
CA ALA A 125 -8.25 -6.76 3.12
C ALA A 125 -7.16 -7.53 3.90
N TRP A 126 -5.90 -7.12 3.74
CA TRP A 126 -4.76 -7.82 4.34
C TRP A 126 -4.44 -7.38 5.76
N LEU A 127 -4.63 -6.10 6.07
CA LEU A 127 -4.18 -5.50 7.33
C LEU A 127 -5.32 -4.97 8.21
N GLY A 128 -6.55 -4.96 7.69
CA GLY A 128 -7.74 -4.46 8.38
C GLY A 128 -7.94 -2.94 8.32
N TRP A 129 -9.05 -2.47 8.87
CA TRP A 129 -9.47 -1.06 8.80
C TRP A 129 -8.53 -0.08 9.55
N LYS A 130 -7.89 -0.51 10.64
CA LYS A 130 -6.92 0.31 11.38
C LYS A 130 -5.73 0.68 10.50
N ALA A 131 -5.27 -0.29 9.70
CA ALA A 131 -4.19 -0.09 8.75
C ALA A 131 -4.55 0.89 7.64
N VAL A 132 -5.81 0.86 7.16
CA VAL A 132 -6.30 1.78 6.14
C VAL A 132 -6.13 3.23 6.58
N LEU A 133 -6.59 3.57 7.80
CA LEU A 133 -6.51 4.93 8.33
C LEU A 133 -5.06 5.40 8.48
N PHE A 134 -4.21 4.55 9.05
CA PHE A 134 -2.79 4.86 9.20
C PHE A 134 -2.12 5.03 7.83
N THR A 135 -2.42 4.15 6.88
CA THR A 135 -1.83 4.18 5.54
C THR A 135 -2.23 5.44 4.79
N LEU A 136 -3.50 5.83 4.84
CA LEU A 136 -3.98 7.09 4.24
C LEU A 136 -3.26 8.30 4.84
N PHE A 137 -3.15 8.35 6.16
CA PHE A 137 -2.45 9.44 6.85
C PHE A 137 -0.97 9.48 6.45
N ALA A 138 -0.26 8.37 6.58
CA ALA A 138 1.16 8.27 6.24
C ALA A 138 1.43 8.58 4.75
N ALA A 139 0.57 8.11 3.84
CA ALA A 139 0.67 8.37 2.41
C ALA A 139 0.42 9.84 2.08
N SER A 140 -0.61 10.46 2.67
CA SER A 140 -0.90 11.88 2.48
C SER A 140 0.22 12.78 3.01
N LEU A 141 0.79 12.45 4.18
CA LEU A 141 1.88 13.21 4.79
C LEU A 141 3.17 13.10 3.97
N SER A 142 3.59 11.87 3.64
CA SER A 142 4.77 11.64 2.81
C SER A 142 4.61 12.21 1.40
N GLY A 143 3.44 12.04 0.78
CA GLY A 143 3.11 12.61 -0.52
C GLY A 143 3.12 14.13 -0.54
N THR A 144 2.61 14.79 0.52
CA THR A 144 2.63 16.25 0.64
C THR A 144 4.05 16.77 0.85
N LEU A 145 4.85 16.13 1.71
CA LEU A 145 6.23 16.54 1.98
C LEU A 145 7.11 16.37 0.73
N ILE A 146 7.07 15.19 0.11
CA ILE A 146 7.90 14.86 -1.04
C ILE A 146 7.39 15.59 -2.28
N GLY A 147 6.08 15.58 -2.51
CA GLY A 147 5.47 16.21 -3.67
C GLY A 147 5.48 17.74 -3.61
N GLY A 148 5.21 18.31 -2.45
CA GLY A 148 5.37 19.75 -2.21
C GLY A 148 6.82 20.19 -2.35
N GLY A 149 7.76 19.45 -1.77
CA GLY A 149 9.19 19.71 -1.90
C GLY A 149 9.68 19.64 -3.34
N ALA A 150 9.26 18.60 -4.09
CA ALA A 150 9.60 18.46 -5.50
C ALA A 150 9.03 19.59 -6.37
N MET A 151 7.80 20.02 -6.10
CA MET A 151 7.16 21.13 -6.82
C MET A 151 7.91 22.45 -6.62
N VAL A 152 8.39 22.72 -5.40
CA VAL A 152 9.18 23.91 -5.08
C VAL A 152 10.56 23.86 -5.75
N LEU A 153 11.23 22.70 -5.73
CA LEU A 153 12.59 22.54 -6.25
C LEU A 153 12.65 22.51 -7.78
N GLN A 154 11.71 21.83 -8.44
CA GLN A 154 11.78 21.62 -9.88
C GLN A 154 11.19 22.77 -10.70
N LYS A 155 10.54 23.76 -10.07
CA LYS A 155 9.81 24.85 -10.75
C LYS A 155 8.85 24.36 -11.85
N GLN A 156 8.51 23.08 -11.85
CA GLN A 156 7.57 22.51 -12.80
C GLN A 156 6.17 22.98 -12.41
N GLY A 157 5.38 23.39 -13.39
CA GLY A 157 4.02 23.86 -13.16
C GLY A 157 3.16 22.81 -12.45
N ARG A 158 1.97 23.24 -11.98
CA ARG A 158 0.93 22.46 -11.27
C ARG A 158 0.49 21.11 -11.91
N HIS A 159 1.10 20.69 -13.01
CA HIS A 159 0.76 19.49 -13.78
C HIS A 159 1.69 18.29 -13.57
N TYR A 160 2.69 18.36 -12.68
CA TYR A 160 3.46 17.17 -12.31
C TYR A 160 2.66 16.28 -11.37
N ALA A 161 1.90 15.34 -11.94
CA ALA A 161 1.15 14.33 -11.19
C ALA A 161 2.12 13.26 -10.68
N ILE A 162 2.33 13.25 -9.36
CA ILE A 162 3.10 12.22 -8.68
C ILE A 162 2.18 11.03 -8.41
N PRO A 163 2.57 9.80 -8.79
CA PRO A 163 1.78 8.61 -8.50
C PRO A 163 1.58 8.44 -6.98
N PHE A 164 0.33 8.26 -6.56
CA PHE A 164 -0.02 8.13 -5.13
C PHE A 164 0.17 6.70 -4.61
N GLY A 165 0.14 5.70 -5.49
CA GLY A 165 0.31 4.29 -5.16
C GLY A 165 1.60 3.97 -4.36
N PRO A 166 2.79 4.49 -4.71
CA PRO A 166 4.01 4.34 -3.93
C PRO A 166 3.87 4.81 -2.48
N PHE A 167 3.17 5.92 -2.24
CA PHE A 167 2.98 6.44 -0.89
C PHE A 167 2.00 5.56 -0.08
N LEU A 168 0.96 5.02 -0.73
CA LEU A 168 0.08 4.02 -0.11
C LEU A 168 0.83 2.73 0.23
N ALA A 169 1.66 2.24 -0.69
CA ALA A 169 2.49 1.05 -0.45
C ALA A 169 3.47 1.27 0.71
N LEU A 170 4.13 2.43 0.76
CA LEU A 170 5.02 2.80 1.87
C LEU A 170 4.27 2.89 3.20
N GLY A 171 3.08 3.50 3.22
CA GLY A 171 2.25 3.56 4.42
C GLY A 171 1.82 2.17 4.92
N ALA A 172 1.46 1.28 4.01
CA ALA A 172 1.11 -0.10 4.33
C ALA A 172 2.32 -0.87 4.89
N LEU A 173 3.49 -0.74 4.27
CA LEU A 173 4.73 -1.35 4.79
C LEU A 173 5.10 -0.80 6.17
N ALA A 174 4.99 0.50 6.37
CA ALA A 174 5.20 1.12 7.68
C ALA A 174 4.24 0.53 8.73
N TYR A 175 2.97 0.31 8.38
CA TYR A 175 2.02 -0.34 9.27
C TYR A 175 2.41 -1.80 9.57
N VAL A 176 2.85 -2.56 8.57
CA VAL A 176 3.30 -3.94 8.78
C VAL A 176 4.43 -4.02 9.81
N PHE A 177 5.36 -3.06 9.82
CA PHE A 177 6.48 -3.06 10.77
C PHE A 177 6.17 -2.39 12.12
N PHE A 178 5.44 -1.27 12.13
CA PHE A 178 5.25 -0.41 13.30
C PHE A 178 3.81 -0.37 13.85
N GLY A 179 2.84 -0.94 13.14
CA GLY A 179 1.41 -0.83 13.47
C GLY A 179 1.06 -1.39 14.84
N THR A 180 1.65 -2.53 15.21
CA THR A 180 1.50 -3.16 16.53
C THR A 180 1.99 -2.24 17.65
N GLN A 181 3.18 -1.66 17.50
CA GLN A 181 3.79 -0.77 18.49
C GLN A 181 3.01 0.55 18.62
N LEU A 182 2.43 1.04 17.52
CA LEU A 182 1.60 2.24 17.51
C LEU A 182 0.28 2.04 18.27
N ILE A 183 -0.36 0.89 18.07
CA ILE A 183 -1.59 0.55 18.79
C ILE A 183 -1.29 0.38 20.28
N ASP A 184 -0.22 -0.34 20.62
CA ASP A 184 0.19 -0.54 22.01
C ASP A 184 0.57 0.77 22.69
N TRP A 185 1.28 1.66 22.00
CA TRP A 185 1.63 2.99 22.50
C TRP A 185 0.39 3.86 22.74
N TYR A 186 -0.57 3.85 21.82
CA TYR A 186 -1.83 4.57 21.98
C TYR A 186 -2.65 4.03 23.17
N LEU A 187 -2.74 2.71 23.32
CA LEU A 187 -3.42 2.09 24.45
C LEU A 187 -2.70 2.33 25.78
N ALA A 188 -1.37 2.42 25.77
CA ALA A 188 -0.58 2.75 26.96
C ALA A 188 -0.77 4.21 27.39
N LEU A 189 -0.90 5.15 26.45
CA LEU A 189 -1.17 6.56 26.74
C LEU A 189 -2.55 6.79 27.36
N GLY A 190 -3.52 5.92 27.04
CA GLY A 190 -4.89 5.97 27.55
C GLY A 190 -5.12 5.24 28.88
N ARG A 191 -4.09 4.59 29.46
CA ARG A 191 -4.17 3.98 30.79
C ARG A 191 -3.71 5.01 31.84
N PRO A 192 -4.53 5.31 32.86
CA PRO A 192 -4.15 6.22 33.95
C PRO A 192 -3.02 5.67 34.81
#